data_AF-A0A7U9XHV2-F1
#
_entry.id   AF-A0A7U9XHV2-F1
#
_cell.length_a   1.000
_cell.length_b   1.000
_cell.length_c   1.000
_cell.angle_alpha   90.00
_cell.angle_beta   90.00
_cell.angle_gamma   90.00
#
_symmetry.space_group_name_H-M   'P 1'
#
loop_
_entity.id
_entity.type
_entity.pdbx_description
1 polymer ?
#
loop_
_entity_poly.entity_id
_entity_poly.type
_entity_poly.pdbx_seq_one_letter_code
_entity_poly.pdbx_strand_id
1 'polypeptide(L)'
;MKFGFDAAEEKKEDYLKIFESVPYKKICFYSGETSSKSVVYLKRFEKFFQQKDYIPTISYNEFLLYSKDAFQAIDLLKLLNGEDDFYREQS
;
A
#
# COMPACT_ATOMS: atom_id res chain seq x y z
N MET A 1 8.72 13.07 -33.33
CA MET A 1 8.71 13.57 -31.95
C MET A 1 8.34 12.40 -31.05
N LYS A 2 9.34 11.71 -30.49
CA LYS A 2 9.11 10.61 -29.53
C LYS A 2 8.80 11.29 -28.20
N PHE A 3 7.56 11.17 -27.72
CA PHE A 3 7.25 11.54 -26.35
C PHE A 3 8.09 10.63 -25.44
N GLY A 4 8.98 11.24 -24.65
CA GLY A 4 9.88 10.56 -23.75
C GLY A 4 9.09 9.83 -22.68
N PHE A 5 8.85 8.54 -22.90
CA PHE A 5 8.49 7.57 -21.88
C PHE A 5 9.56 6.48 -21.80
N ASP A 6 10.82 6.82 -22.06
CA ASP A 6 11.99 6.00 -21.67
C ASP A 6 12.24 6.15 -20.15
N ALA A 7 11.17 6.13 -19.35
CA ALA A 7 11.19 6.04 -17.90
C ALA A 7 10.51 4.74 -17.43
N ALA A 8 10.42 3.74 -18.31
CA ALA A 8 10.30 2.36 -17.88
C ALA A 8 11.66 1.93 -17.31
N GLU A 9 12.01 2.42 -16.12
CA GLU A 9 12.99 1.73 -15.29
C GLU A 9 12.40 0.35 -14.97
N GLU A 10 12.71 -0.60 -15.85
CA GLU A 10 12.54 -2.01 -15.63
C GLU A 10 13.31 -2.36 -14.34
N LYS A 11 12.56 -2.70 -13.28
CA LYS A 11 12.95 -3.13 -11.90
C LYS A 11 12.68 -2.10 -10.80
N LYS A 12 11.50 -2.15 -10.16
CA LYS A 12 11.28 -1.46 -8.87
C LYS A 12 10.46 -2.28 -7.86
N GLU A 13 10.82 -3.55 -7.67
CA GLU A 13 10.33 -4.32 -6.51
C GLU A 13 11.43 -5.11 -5.79
N ASP A 14 12.69 -5.03 -6.24
CA ASP A 14 13.79 -5.72 -5.55
C ASP A 14 13.98 -5.22 -4.10
N TYR A 15 13.60 -3.99 -3.80
CA TYR A 15 13.56 -3.49 -2.43
C TYR A 15 12.50 -4.19 -1.56
N LEU A 16 11.41 -4.68 -2.14
CA LEU A 16 10.41 -5.47 -1.40
C LEU A 16 11.01 -6.82 -1.01
N LYS A 17 11.81 -7.45 -1.89
CA LYS A 17 12.56 -8.67 -1.55
C LYS A 17 13.59 -8.43 -0.45
N ILE A 18 14.28 -7.29 -0.49
CA ILE A 18 15.19 -6.88 0.59
C ILE A 18 14.42 -6.70 1.89
N PHE A 19 13.27 -6.02 1.84
CA PHE A 19 12.41 -5.86 3.01
C PHE A 19 11.99 -7.21 3.58
N GLU A 20 11.55 -8.17 2.76
CA GLU A 20 11.22 -9.53 3.16
C GLU A 20 12.37 -10.27 3.85
N SER A 21 13.62 -10.01 3.46
CA SER A 21 14.79 -10.66 4.06
C SER A 21 15.08 -10.23 5.51
N VAL A 22 14.52 -9.10 5.96
CA VAL A 22 14.76 -8.55 7.31
C VAL A 22 14.14 -9.46 8.40
N PRO A 23 14.88 -9.94 9.42
CA PRO A 23 14.39 -10.96 10.36
C PRO A 23 13.54 -10.39 11.51
N TYR A 24 12.62 -9.46 11.21
CA TYR A 24 11.70 -8.88 12.19
C TYR A 24 10.26 -9.04 11.74
N LYS A 25 9.35 -9.06 12.72
CA LYS A 25 7.93 -8.87 12.48
C LYS A 25 7.73 -7.45 11.95
N LYS A 26 7.30 -7.33 10.70
CA LYS A 26 7.35 -6.08 9.93
C LYS A 26 6.22 -6.05 8.92
N ILE A 27 5.82 -4.84 8.54
CA ILE A 27 4.77 -4.59 7.57
C ILE A 27 5.23 -3.44 6.68
N CYS A 28 5.03 -3.59 5.37
CA CYS A 28 5.29 -2.56 4.37
C CYS A 28 3.98 -2.19 3.70
N PHE A 29 3.55 -0.95 3.84
CA PHE A 29 2.46 -0.43 3.03
C PHE A 29 2.99 -0.09 1.64
N TYR A 30 2.42 -0.71 0.61
CA TYR A 30 2.79 -0.50 -0.79
C TYR A 30 1.54 -0.34 -1.64
N SER A 31 1.58 0.54 -2.64
CA SER A 31 0.43 0.90 -3.48
C SER A 31 0.16 -0.09 -4.62
N GLY A 32 0.77 -1.27 -4.60
CA GLY A 32 0.56 -2.34 -5.56
C GLY A 32 0.27 -3.66 -4.86
N GLU A 33 -0.57 -4.49 -5.48
CA GLU A 33 -0.81 -5.85 -4.98
C GLU A 33 0.45 -6.71 -5.15
N THR A 34 0.77 -7.49 -4.13
CA THR A 34 1.91 -8.43 -4.15
C THR A 34 1.53 -9.75 -3.49
N SER A 35 2.29 -10.80 -3.76
CA SER A 35 2.15 -12.10 -3.08
C SER A 35 2.81 -12.13 -1.69
N SER A 36 3.50 -11.06 -1.28
CA SER A 36 4.18 -10.99 0.01
C SER A 36 3.20 -10.79 1.15
N LYS A 37 3.26 -11.67 2.16
CA LYS A 37 2.46 -11.52 3.39
C LYS A 37 2.87 -10.30 4.23
N SER A 38 4.10 -9.82 4.06
CA SER A 38 4.61 -8.65 4.80
C SER A 38 4.29 -7.33 4.12
N VAL A 39 3.68 -7.37 2.93
CA VAL A 39 3.32 -6.18 2.16
C VAL A 39 1.81 -6.04 2.16
N VAL A 40 1.34 -4.82 2.46
CA VAL A 40 -0.06 -4.50 2.65
C VAL A 40 -0.51 -3.51 1.58
N TYR A 41 -1.45 -3.96 0.78
CA TYR A 41 -2.21 -3.13 -0.14
C TYR A 41 -3.65 -2.99 0.35
N LEU A 42 -4.15 -1.75 0.43
CA LEU A 42 -5.50 -1.46 0.85
C LEU A 42 -6.35 -1.09 -0.36
N LYS A 43 -7.32 -1.94 -0.74
CA LYS A 43 -8.15 -1.73 -1.94
C LYS A 43 -9.02 -0.48 -1.84
N ARG A 44 -9.33 -0.01 -0.63
CA ARG A 44 -9.96 1.30 -0.42
C ARG A 44 -9.19 2.46 -1.03
N PHE A 45 -7.88 2.35 -1.22
CA PHE A 45 -7.12 3.38 -1.91
C PHE A 45 -7.66 3.65 -3.33
N GLU A 46 -8.07 2.61 -4.05
CA GLU A 46 -8.67 2.75 -5.39
C GLU A 46 -10.02 3.46 -5.33
N LYS A 47 -10.87 3.08 -4.37
CA LYS A 47 -12.19 3.70 -4.17
C LYS A 47 -12.05 5.17 -3.80
N PHE A 48 -11.10 5.47 -2.94
CA PHE A 48 -10.77 6.81 -2.50
C PHE A 48 -10.27 7.65 -3.69
N PHE A 49 -9.46 7.09 -4.59
CA PHE A 49 -9.00 7.76 -5.80
C PHE A 49 -10.12 7.98 -6.83
N GLN A 50 -11.10 7.07 -6.91
CA GLN A 50 -12.23 7.16 -7.84
C GLN A 50 -13.29 8.19 -7.41
N GLN A 51 -13.30 8.61 -6.15
CA GLN A 51 -14.20 9.67 -5.68
C GLN A 51 -13.73 11.03 -6.22
N LYS A 52 -14.52 11.60 -7.13
CA LYS A 52 -14.15 12.71 -8.02
C LYS A 52 -13.82 14.05 -7.35
N ASP A 53 -14.00 14.18 -6.04
CA ASP A 53 -13.71 15.42 -5.31
C ASP A 53 -12.28 15.49 -4.75
N TYR A 54 -11.44 14.48 -5.04
CA TYR A 54 -10.10 14.41 -4.47
C TYR A 54 -9.02 15.03 -5.36
N ILE A 55 -8.10 15.77 -4.72
CA ILE A 55 -6.96 16.44 -5.34
C ILE A 55 -6.11 15.41 -6.11
N PRO A 56 -5.82 15.60 -7.41
CA PRO A 56 -5.17 14.62 -8.29
C PRO A 56 -3.74 14.20 -7.89
N THR A 57 -3.20 14.71 -6.78
CA THR A 57 -1.85 14.44 -6.28
C THR A 57 -1.79 13.53 -5.07
N ILE A 58 -2.88 12.88 -4.65
CA ILE A 58 -2.83 12.05 -3.44
C ILE A 58 -1.90 10.86 -3.65
N SER A 59 -0.87 10.82 -2.83
CA SER A 59 0.02 9.68 -2.72
C SER A 59 -0.57 8.62 -1.79
N TYR A 60 -0.14 7.36 -1.95
CA TYR A 60 -0.52 6.29 -1.04
C TYR A 60 -0.14 6.60 0.42
N ASN A 61 0.97 7.31 0.64
CA ASN A 61 1.39 7.77 1.96
C ASN A 61 0.37 8.75 2.57
N GLU A 62 -0.15 9.69 1.79
CA GLU A 62 -1.18 10.62 2.27
C GLU A 62 -2.50 9.92 2.56
N PHE A 63 -2.87 8.93 1.76
CA PHE A 63 -4.02 8.07 2.06
C PHE A 63 -3.85 7.37 3.42
N LEU A 64 -2.69 6.77 3.69
CA LEU A 64 -2.42 6.09 4.96
C LEU A 64 -2.43 7.03 6.16
N LEU A 65 -1.89 8.24 6.02
CA LEU A 65 -1.73 9.19 7.13
C LEU A 65 -3.01 9.98 7.43
N TYR A 66 -3.76 10.36 6.39
CA TYR A 66 -4.82 11.35 6.53
C TYR A 66 -6.22 10.82 6.22
N SER A 67 -6.33 9.63 5.60
CA SER A 67 -7.64 9.07 5.29
C SER A 67 -8.21 8.24 6.44
N LYS A 68 -9.43 8.57 6.84
CA LYS A 68 -10.23 7.71 7.72
C LYS A 68 -10.51 6.35 7.06
N ASP A 69 -10.51 6.29 5.72
CA ASP A 69 -10.71 5.03 4.98
C ASP A 69 -9.56 4.04 5.18
N ALA A 70 -8.33 4.52 5.36
CA ALA A 70 -7.18 3.63 5.63
C ALA A 70 -7.37 2.90 6.97
N PHE A 71 -7.79 3.59 8.02
CA PHE A 71 -8.08 2.99 9.33
C PHE A 71 -9.39 2.18 9.37
N GLN A 72 -10.27 2.33 8.37
CA GLN A 72 -11.41 1.42 8.20
C GLN A 72 -10.99 0.10 7.54
N ALA A 73 -9.91 0.10 6.75
CA ALA A 73 -9.41 -1.09 6.07
C ALA A 73 -8.63 -2.04 7.00
N ILE A 74 -8.07 -1.52 8.11
CA ILE A 74 -7.20 -2.27 9.02
C ILE A 74 -7.65 -2.15 10.48
N ASP A 75 -7.45 -3.22 11.24
CA ASP A 75 -7.42 -3.19 12.69
C ASP A 75 -6.00 -2.83 13.16
N LEU A 76 -5.82 -1.57 13.56
CA LEU A 76 -4.50 -1.06 13.93
C LEU A 76 -3.91 -1.77 15.16
N LEU A 77 -4.72 -2.20 16.12
CA LEU A 77 -4.21 -2.87 17.32
C LEU A 77 -3.69 -4.26 16.97
N LYS A 78 -4.46 -5.02 16.19
CA LYS A 78 -4.03 -6.30 15.66
C LYS A 78 -2.79 -6.19 14.79
N LEU A 79 -2.74 -5.18 13.91
CA LEU A 79 -1.59 -4.88 13.06
C LEU A 79 -0.32 -4.64 13.89
N LEU A 80 -0.40 -3.81 14.94
CA LEU A 80 0.74 -3.48 15.81
C LEU A 80 1.17 -4.66 16.70
N ASN A 81 0.23 -5.53 17.08
CA ASN A 81 0.53 -6.82 17.71
C ASN A 81 1.02 -7.86 16.68
N GLY A 82 0.89 -7.56 15.39
CA GLY A 82 1.20 -8.40 14.23
C GLY A 82 0.37 -9.68 14.15
N GLU A 83 -0.90 -9.62 14.52
CA GLU A 83 -1.87 -10.68 14.26
C GLU A 83 -2.19 -10.71 12.77
N ASP A 84 -2.21 -11.87 12.11
CA ASP A 84 -2.38 -11.98 10.65
C ASP A 84 -3.78 -11.57 10.15
N ASP A 85 -4.77 -11.46 11.03
CA ASP A 85 -6.17 -11.15 10.72
C ASP A 85 -6.51 -9.66 10.94
N PHE A 86 -5.53 -8.78 10.73
CA PHE A 86 -5.71 -7.32 10.86
C PHE A 86 -6.54 -6.70 9.72
N TYR A 87 -6.72 -7.37 8.58
CA TYR A 87 -7.54 -6.84 7.49
C TYR A 87 -9.03 -6.81 7.90
N ARG A 88 -9.64 -5.64 7.81
CA ARG A 88 -11.09 -5.44 8.01
C ARG A 88 -11.86 -5.43 6.70
N GLU A 89 -11.18 -5.08 5.61
CA GLU A 89 -11.73 -5.28 4.28
C GLU A 89 -11.90 -6.77 4.02
N GLN A 90 -13.15 -7.21 3.86
CA GLN A 90 -13.42 -8.51 3.25
C GLN A 90 -13.18 -8.36 1.74
N SER A 91 -12.35 -9.26 1.21
CA SER A 91 -12.00 -9.41 -0.21
C SER A 91 -13.22 -9.63 -1.10
#